data_AF-A0A7C2IE38-F1
#
_entry.id   AF-A0A7C2IE38-F1
#
_cell.length_a   1.000
_cell.length_b   1.000
_cell.length_c   1.000
_cell.angle_alpha   90.00
_cell.angle_beta   90.00
_cell.angle_gamma   90.00
#
_symmetry.space_group_name_H-M   'P 1'
#
loop_
_entity.id
_entity.type
_entity.pdbx_description
1 polymer ?
#
loop_
_entity_poly.entity_id
_entity_poly.type
_entity_poly.pdbx_seq_one_letter_code
_entity_poly.pdbx_strand_id
1 'polypeptide(L)'
;MSWGLVRSGLAVHFADTARLAVLALPVAVLVLLLRHPVLDPTFQRPALHFAVVTLAAGAAALVAGLVLLVAERLRDTRAFLLGLGFWAIAGFFFIHGLLTPGVLFQQASTGIGWAPLVGLALGAVFIVLSTVRRLDEEGAVFRHRRALVLLLAGVWTAFLVLSVAAPRFLGGHASSLASAWGARAGHGGGEGSGAAAPPPADMYGAAVSDEYGTPAHGAQH
;
A
#
# COMPACT_ATOMS: atom_id res chain seq x y z
N MET A 1 2.02 22.31 57.47
CA MET A 1 2.54 20.94 57.29
C MET A 1 1.41 19.95 57.59
N SER A 2 0.90 19.28 56.56
CA SER A 2 0.07 18.07 56.66
C SER A 2 -0.29 17.64 55.23
N TRP A 3 0.66 17.00 54.55
CA TRP A 3 0.41 16.34 53.27
C TRP A 3 -0.39 15.06 53.56
N GLY A 4 -1.69 15.08 53.22
CA GLY A 4 -2.56 13.92 53.30
C GLY A 4 -2.23 12.94 52.19
N LEU A 5 -1.46 11.90 52.53
CA LEU A 5 -1.31 10.66 51.77
C LEU A 5 -2.69 9.98 51.62
N VAL A 6 -3.40 10.28 50.54
CA VAL A 6 -4.54 9.44 50.12
C VAL A 6 -3.97 8.29 49.31
N ARG A 7 -3.87 7.13 49.96
CA ARG A 7 -3.62 5.83 49.35
C ARG A 7 -4.76 5.53 48.37
N SER A 8 -4.60 5.82 47.09
CA SER A 8 -5.40 5.22 46.04
C SER A 8 -4.92 3.78 45.85
N GLY A 9 -5.55 2.86 46.59
CA GLY A 9 -5.43 1.44 46.29
C GLY A 9 -5.82 1.21 44.84
N LEU A 10 -5.00 0.45 44.10
CA LEU A 10 -5.28 -0.07 42.76
C LEU A 10 -6.51 -1.00 42.82
N ALA A 11 -7.70 -0.42 42.96
CA ALA A 11 -8.93 -1.13 42.69
C ALA A 11 -9.04 -1.23 41.16
N VAL A 12 -8.48 -2.28 40.58
CA VAL A 12 -8.73 -2.60 39.16
C VAL A 12 -10.21 -2.96 39.08
N HIS A 13 -11.03 -2.02 38.63
CA HIS A 13 -12.45 -2.28 38.47
C HIS A 13 -12.65 -3.32 37.36
N PHE A 14 -13.68 -4.15 37.48
CA PHE A 14 -13.99 -5.17 36.46
C PHE A 14 -14.10 -4.57 35.04
N ALA A 15 -14.56 -3.32 34.94
CA ALA A 15 -14.59 -2.55 33.71
C ALA A 15 -13.20 -2.27 33.11
N ASP A 16 -12.20 -2.03 33.96
CA ASP A 16 -10.82 -1.78 33.52
C ASP A 16 -10.13 -3.09 33.10
N THR A 17 -10.39 -4.20 33.80
CA THR A 17 -9.94 -5.52 33.34
C THR A 17 -10.57 -5.91 32.01
N ALA A 18 -11.85 -5.60 31.80
CA ALA A 18 -12.54 -5.89 30.53
C ALA A 18 -11.98 -5.03 29.37
N ARG A 19 -11.72 -3.74 29.60
CA ARG A 19 -11.09 -2.85 28.61
C ARG A 19 -9.68 -3.32 28.24
N LEU A 20 -8.87 -3.66 29.23
CA LEU A 20 -7.53 -4.19 29.01
C LEU A 20 -7.57 -5.52 28.28
N ALA A 21 -8.52 -6.40 28.60
CA ALA A 21 -8.72 -7.65 27.89
C ALA A 21 -9.09 -7.43 26.41
N VAL A 22 -9.99 -6.49 26.11
CA VAL A 22 -10.37 -6.14 24.73
C VAL A 22 -9.19 -5.54 23.96
N LEU A 23 -8.38 -4.69 24.59
CA LEU A 23 -7.18 -4.11 23.98
C LEU A 23 -6.06 -5.15 23.77
N ALA A 24 -5.92 -6.10 24.70
CA ALA A 24 -4.93 -7.17 24.61
C ALA A 24 -5.34 -8.29 23.64
N LEU A 25 -6.64 -8.48 23.40
CA LEU A 25 -7.18 -9.53 22.56
C LEU A 25 -6.53 -9.62 21.16
N PRO A 26 -6.42 -8.55 20.35
CA PRO A 26 -5.80 -8.65 19.01
C PRO A 26 -4.33 -9.08 19.09
N VAL A 27 -3.59 -8.63 20.11
CA VAL A 27 -2.19 -9.02 20.31
C VAL A 27 -2.10 -10.48 20.74
N ALA A 28 -2.98 -10.93 21.64
CA ALA A 28 -3.03 -12.32 22.07
C ALA A 28 -3.40 -13.27 20.92
N VAL A 29 -4.38 -12.90 20.09
CA VAL A 29 -4.76 -13.65 18.88
C VAL A 29 -3.58 -13.68 17.89
N LEU A 30 -2.91 -12.55 17.66
CA LEU A 30 -1.73 -12.51 16.79
C LEU A 30 -0.61 -13.44 17.29
N VAL A 31 -0.30 -13.41 18.59
CA VAL A 31 0.70 -14.31 19.20
C VAL A 31 0.28 -15.77 19.09
N LEU A 32 -1.00 -16.08 19.27
CA LEU A 32 -1.55 -17.44 19.10
C LEU A 32 -1.35 -17.93 17.66
N LEU A 33 -1.73 -17.12 16.66
CA LEU A 33 -1.60 -17.46 15.24
C LEU A 33 -0.12 -17.60 14.84
N LEU A 34 0.76 -16.75 15.35
CA LEU A 34 2.21 -16.85 15.12
C LEU A 34 2.82 -18.13 15.71
N ARG A 35 2.31 -18.59 16.86
CA ARG A 35 2.76 -19.83 17.53
C ARG A 35 2.13 -21.09 16.95
N HIS A 36 0.95 -20.98 16.35
CA HIS A 36 0.22 -22.10 15.76
C HIS A 36 -0.16 -21.79 14.31
N PRO A 37 0.79 -21.88 13.35
CA PRO A 37 0.53 -21.56 11.94
C PRO A 37 -0.59 -22.40 11.30
N VAL A 38 -0.88 -23.58 11.85
CA VAL A 38 -2.01 -24.43 11.42
C VAL A 38 -3.37 -23.73 11.55
N LEU A 39 -3.48 -22.73 12.44
CA LEU A 39 -4.67 -21.91 12.63
C LEU A 39 -4.76 -20.73 11.64
N ASP A 40 -3.72 -20.49 10.84
CA ASP A 40 -3.64 -19.41 9.86
C ASP A 40 -3.38 -19.95 8.43
N PRO A 41 -4.31 -20.76 7.87
CA PRO A 41 -4.17 -21.24 6.51
C PRO A 41 -4.26 -20.07 5.52
N THR A 42 -3.32 -20.01 4.57
CA THR A 42 -3.27 -18.95 3.56
C THR A 42 -4.38 -19.10 2.53
N PHE A 43 -5.40 -18.25 2.62
CA PHE A 43 -6.47 -18.17 1.62
C PHE A 43 -6.13 -17.16 0.51
N GLN A 44 -5.59 -17.64 -0.60
CA GLN A 44 -5.33 -16.79 -1.76
C GLN A 44 -6.59 -16.67 -2.63
N ARG A 45 -7.37 -15.61 -2.42
CA ARG A 45 -8.56 -15.27 -3.21
C ARG A 45 -8.38 -13.88 -3.86
N PRO A 46 -7.61 -13.75 -4.96
CA PRO A 46 -7.30 -12.45 -5.56
C PRO A 46 -8.54 -11.63 -5.91
N ALA A 47 -9.59 -12.27 -6.44
CA ALA A 47 -10.85 -11.60 -6.73
C ALA A 47 -11.54 -10.99 -5.49
N LEU A 48 -11.49 -11.68 -4.35
CA LEU A 48 -12.04 -11.18 -3.09
C LEU A 48 -11.21 -10.02 -2.55
N HIS A 49 -9.88 -10.14 -2.59
CA HIS A 49 -8.97 -9.07 -2.18
C HIS A 49 -9.18 -7.81 -3.04
N PHE A 50 -9.21 -7.97 -4.37
CA PHE A 50 -9.54 -6.89 -5.30
C PHE A 50 -10.86 -6.22 -4.95
N ALA A 51 -11.94 -6.99 -4.78
CA ALA A 51 -13.27 -6.43 -4.52
C ALA A 51 -13.32 -5.67 -3.19
N VAL A 52 -12.89 -6.29 -2.09
CA VAL A 52 -12.98 -5.68 -0.76
C VAL A 52 -12.10 -4.44 -0.66
N VAL A 53 -10.84 -4.52 -1.08
CA VAL A 53 -9.89 -3.41 -0.96
C VAL A 53 -10.31 -2.25 -1.87
N THR A 54 -10.62 -2.52 -3.13
CA THR A 54 -10.95 -1.47 -4.11
C THR A 54 -12.27 -0.78 -3.74
N LEU A 55 -13.29 -1.53 -3.33
CA LEU A 55 -14.58 -0.94 -2.94
C LEU A 55 -14.48 -0.17 -1.62
N ALA A 56 -13.82 -0.72 -0.60
CA ALA A 56 -13.64 -0.03 0.67
C ALA A 56 -12.80 1.25 0.51
N ALA A 57 -11.70 1.18 -0.25
CA ALA A 57 -10.87 2.34 -0.54
C ALA A 57 -11.60 3.38 -1.41
N GLY A 58 -12.40 2.94 -2.38
CA GLY A 58 -13.24 3.82 -3.19
C GLY A 58 -14.29 4.56 -2.35
N ALA A 59 -14.96 3.85 -1.43
CA ALA A 59 -15.90 4.46 -0.49
C ALA A 59 -15.20 5.45 0.45
N ALA A 60 -14.03 5.10 0.97
CA ALA A 60 -13.22 5.99 1.80
C ALA A 60 -12.77 7.25 1.02
N ALA A 61 -12.37 7.09 -0.25
CA ALA A 61 -11.99 8.19 -1.12
C ALA A 61 -13.18 9.13 -1.40
N LEU A 62 -14.38 8.57 -1.60
CA LEU A 62 -15.61 9.35 -1.75
C LEU A 62 -15.90 10.17 -0.49
N VAL A 63 -15.89 9.53 0.68
CA VAL A 63 -16.14 10.22 1.96
C VAL A 63 -15.09 11.29 2.23
N ALA A 64 -13.81 11.01 2.01
CA ALA A 64 -12.74 12.01 2.15
C ALA A 64 -12.91 13.18 1.16
N GLY A 65 -13.34 12.91 -0.07
CA GLY A 65 -13.70 13.93 -1.04
C GLY A 65 -14.87 14.82 -0.57
N LEU A 66 -15.89 14.23 0.04
CA LEU A 66 -16.99 14.99 0.66
C LEU A 66 -16.50 15.86 1.82
N VAL A 67 -15.58 15.36 2.65
CA VAL A 67 -14.93 16.14 3.73
C VAL A 67 -14.16 17.33 3.14
N LEU A 68 -13.41 17.14 2.06
CA LEU A 68 -12.72 18.23 1.36
C LEU A 68 -13.68 19.32 0.87
N LEU A 69 -14.81 18.92 0.27
CA LEU A 69 -15.84 19.85 -0.21
C LEU A 69 -16.48 20.65 0.93
N VAL A 70 -16.79 19.98 2.05
CA VAL A 70 -17.37 20.64 3.23
C VAL A 70 -16.34 21.56 3.88
N ALA A 71 -15.10 21.12 4.06
CA ALA A 71 -14.02 21.92 4.61
C ALA A 71 -13.71 23.16 3.75
N GLU A 72 -13.81 23.04 2.42
CA GLU A 72 -13.68 24.19 1.52
C GLU A 72 -14.78 25.23 1.73
N ARG A 73 -16.03 24.79 1.89
CA ARG A 73 -17.17 25.68 2.15
C ARG A 73 -17.08 26.37 3.51
N LEU A 74 -16.64 25.63 4.53
CA LEU A 74 -16.49 26.15 5.89
C LEU A 74 -15.18 26.92 6.10
N ARG A 75 -14.27 26.91 5.11
CA ARG A 75 -12.95 27.53 5.19
C ARG A 75 -12.13 27.00 6.38
N ASP A 76 -12.32 25.73 6.73
CA ASP A 76 -11.59 25.06 7.82
C ASP A 76 -10.32 24.41 7.25
N THR A 77 -9.17 25.02 7.54
CA THR A 77 -7.87 24.54 7.05
C THR A 77 -7.52 23.16 7.61
N ARG A 78 -7.87 22.91 8.88
CA ARG A 78 -7.51 21.67 9.57
C ARG A 78 -8.32 20.51 9.01
N ALA A 79 -9.64 20.69 8.88
CA ALA A 79 -10.51 19.71 8.26
C ALA A 79 -10.13 19.46 6.80
N PHE A 80 -9.70 20.49 6.06
CA PHE A 80 -9.24 20.34 4.67
C PHE A 80 -7.97 19.48 4.60
N LEU A 81 -6.96 19.75 5.42
CA LEU A 81 -5.72 18.97 5.45
C LEU A 81 -5.96 17.54 5.93
N LEU A 82 -6.83 17.36 6.93
CA LEU A 82 -7.22 16.03 7.41
C LEU A 82 -7.94 15.22 6.32
N GLY A 83 -8.88 15.85 5.61
CA GLY A 83 -9.54 15.29 4.44
C GLY A 83 -8.55 14.91 3.35
N LEU A 84 -7.55 15.76 3.08
CA LEU A 84 -6.52 15.50 2.07
C LEU A 84 -5.62 14.32 2.47
N GLY A 85 -5.31 14.17 3.75
CA GLY A 85 -4.57 13.02 4.27
C GLY A 85 -5.33 11.70 4.12
N PHE A 86 -6.62 11.68 4.48
CA PHE A 86 -7.46 10.50 4.26
C PHE A 86 -7.68 10.20 2.78
N TRP A 87 -7.83 11.24 1.95
CA TRP A 87 -7.97 11.08 0.51
C TRP A 87 -6.68 10.48 -0.08
N ALA A 88 -5.51 10.99 0.31
CA ALA A 88 -4.19 10.45 -0.06
C ALA A 88 -4.07 8.95 0.23
N ILE A 89 -4.37 8.54 1.47
CA ILE A 89 -4.36 7.12 1.88
C ILE A 89 -5.33 6.33 1.01
N ALA A 90 -6.59 6.76 0.93
CA ALA A 90 -7.63 6.04 0.20
C ALA A 90 -7.28 5.85 -1.29
N GLY A 91 -6.76 6.88 -1.97
CA GLY A 91 -6.37 6.78 -3.38
C GLY A 91 -5.23 5.78 -3.63
N PHE A 92 -4.23 5.74 -2.75
CA PHE A 92 -3.16 4.74 -2.85
C PHE A 92 -3.65 3.31 -2.55
N PHE A 93 -4.55 3.14 -1.57
CA PHE A 93 -5.17 1.83 -1.32
C PHE A 93 -6.11 1.39 -2.46
N PHE A 94 -6.76 2.33 -3.13
CA PHE A 94 -7.54 2.05 -4.33
C PHE A 94 -6.64 1.54 -5.46
N ILE A 95 -5.52 2.22 -5.72
CA ILE A 95 -4.52 1.75 -6.69
C ILE A 95 -3.93 0.39 -6.28
N HIS A 96 -3.63 0.17 -5.00
CA HIS A 96 -3.18 -1.12 -4.48
C HIS A 96 -4.17 -2.24 -4.82
N GLY A 97 -5.46 -2.01 -4.59
CA GLY A 97 -6.53 -2.92 -4.99
C GLY A 97 -6.55 -3.18 -6.50
N LEU A 98 -6.49 -2.13 -7.32
CA LEU A 98 -6.46 -2.25 -8.79
C LEU A 98 -5.27 -3.08 -9.30
N LEU A 99 -4.12 -2.99 -8.64
CA LEU A 99 -2.91 -3.73 -9.01
C LEU A 99 -2.92 -5.19 -8.54
N THR A 100 -4.01 -5.69 -7.95
CA THR A 100 -4.15 -7.10 -7.55
C THR A 100 -3.95 -8.02 -8.75
N PRO A 101 -2.94 -8.91 -8.74
CA PRO A 101 -2.65 -9.80 -9.86
C PRO A 101 -3.78 -10.82 -10.10
N GLY A 102 -3.99 -11.17 -11.36
CA GLY A 102 -4.96 -12.19 -11.77
C GLY A 102 -6.41 -11.70 -11.87
N VAL A 103 -6.66 -10.39 -11.72
CA VAL A 103 -7.99 -9.78 -11.94
C VAL A 103 -7.96 -8.79 -13.10
N LEU A 104 -7.33 -7.63 -12.93
CA LEU A 104 -7.18 -6.62 -14.00
C LEU A 104 -5.85 -6.74 -14.75
N PHE A 105 -4.80 -7.17 -14.05
CA PHE A 105 -3.45 -7.34 -14.59
C PHE A 105 -2.95 -8.75 -14.32
N GLN A 106 -2.32 -9.37 -15.32
CA GLN A 106 -1.77 -10.73 -15.18
C GLN A 106 -0.43 -10.75 -14.43
N GLN A 107 0.36 -9.67 -14.55
CA GLN A 107 1.68 -9.59 -13.95
C GLN A 107 1.66 -8.82 -12.63
N ALA A 108 2.44 -9.29 -11.66
CA ALA A 108 2.66 -8.56 -10.40
C ALA A 108 3.55 -7.34 -10.65
N SER A 109 3.12 -6.20 -10.11
CA SER A 109 3.90 -4.96 -10.10
C SER A 109 4.50 -4.71 -8.72
N THR A 110 5.72 -4.18 -8.69
CA THR A 110 6.37 -3.69 -7.48
C THR A 110 5.58 -2.56 -6.81
N GLY A 111 4.73 -1.86 -7.58
CA GLY A 111 3.78 -0.87 -7.07
C GLY A 111 2.80 -1.43 -6.03
N ILE A 112 2.50 -2.74 -6.06
CA ILE A 112 1.59 -3.39 -5.09
C ILE A 112 2.11 -3.20 -3.66
N GLY A 113 3.39 -3.46 -3.42
CA GLY A 113 3.99 -3.35 -2.08
C GLY A 113 4.23 -1.90 -1.64
N TRP A 114 4.50 -1.01 -2.59
CA TRP A 114 4.81 0.40 -2.29
C TRP A 114 3.56 1.26 -2.08
N ALA A 115 2.43 0.94 -2.72
CA ALA A 115 1.22 1.76 -2.64
C ALA A 115 0.75 2.01 -1.20
N PRO A 116 0.62 1.01 -0.31
CA PRO A 116 0.22 1.25 1.08
C PRO A 116 1.24 2.11 1.85
N LEU A 117 2.54 1.89 1.63
CA LEU A 117 3.61 2.62 2.31
C LEU A 117 3.61 4.10 1.93
N VAL A 118 3.56 4.38 0.63
CA VAL A 118 3.53 5.76 0.11
C VAL A 118 2.24 6.45 0.53
N GLY A 119 1.10 5.77 0.44
CA GLY A 119 -0.21 6.30 0.86
C GLY A 119 -0.23 6.69 2.34
N LEU A 120 0.26 5.80 3.22
CA LEU A 120 0.33 6.07 4.66
C LEU A 120 1.33 7.19 4.99
N ALA A 121 2.52 7.18 4.38
CA ALA A 121 3.52 8.22 4.61
C ALA A 121 2.99 9.60 4.19
N LEU A 122 2.40 9.69 3.00
CA LEU A 122 1.85 10.94 2.48
C LEU A 122 0.63 11.41 3.30
N GLY A 123 -0.25 10.48 3.67
CA GLY A 123 -1.38 10.75 4.55
C GLY A 123 -0.94 11.30 5.91
N ALA A 124 0.08 10.67 6.51
CA ALA A 124 0.64 11.11 7.79
C ALA A 124 1.20 12.54 7.71
N VAL A 125 1.86 12.91 6.61
CA VAL A 125 2.32 14.30 6.40
C VAL A 125 1.15 15.28 6.46
N PHE A 126 0.07 15.04 5.72
CA PHE A 126 -1.09 15.93 5.74
C PHE A 126 -1.79 15.97 7.11
N ILE A 127 -1.90 14.83 7.79
CA ILE A 127 -2.47 14.76 9.15
C ILE A 127 -1.62 15.57 10.13
N VAL A 128 -0.29 15.45 10.08
CA VAL A 128 0.61 16.26 10.93
C VAL A 128 0.46 17.74 10.60
N LEU A 129 0.44 18.11 9.32
CA LEU A 129 0.23 19.49 8.90
C LEU A 129 -1.12 20.05 9.39
N SER A 130 -2.16 19.21 9.51
CA SER A 130 -3.47 19.65 10.04
C SER A 130 -3.42 20.15 11.49
N THR A 131 -2.39 19.78 12.25
CA THR A 131 -2.18 20.24 13.63
C THR A 131 -1.41 21.56 13.73
N VAL A 132 -0.80 22.02 12.63
CA VAL A 132 0.01 23.24 12.60
C VAL A 132 -0.90 24.47 12.51
N ARG A 133 -1.15 25.12 13.66
CA ARG A 133 -2.04 26.29 13.79
C ARG A 133 -1.68 27.45 12.85
N ARG A 134 -0.38 27.67 12.61
CA ARG A 134 0.11 28.75 11.73
C ARG A 134 -0.41 28.67 10.30
N LEU A 135 -0.63 27.46 9.77
CA LEU A 135 -1.16 27.26 8.42
C LEU A 135 -2.61 27.74 8.28
N ASP A 136 -3.35 27.72 9.39
CA ASP A 136 -4.72 28.22 9.47
C ASP A 136 -4.74 29.76 9.45
N GLU A 137 -3.84 30.39 10.21
CA GLU A 137 -3.73 31.84 10.34
C GLU A 137 -3.24 32.53 9.05
N GLU A 138 -2.31 31.91 8.31
CA GLU A 138 -1.74 32.50 7.08
C GLU A 138 -2.62 32.30 5.83
N GLY A 139 -3.65 31.44 5.89
CA GLY A 139 -4.53 31.11 4.77
C GLY A 139 -3.81 30.52 3.54
N ALA A 140 -2.55 30.12 3.68
CA ALA A 140 -1.67 29.69 2.59
C ALA A 140 -2.19 28.41 1.91
N VAL A 141 -2.80 27.50 2.67
CA VAL A 141 -3.38 26.25 2.17
C VAL A 141 -4.51 26.55 1.19
N PHE A 142 -5.44 27.44 1.55
CA PHE A 142 -6.58 27.76 0.71
C PHE A 142 -6.22 28.50 -0.58
N ARG A 143 -5.10 29.23 -0.57
CA ARG A 143 -4.53 29.86 -1.78
C ARG A 143 -4.11 28.80 -2.81
N HIS A 144 -3.58 27.67 -2.35
CA HIS A 144 -3.05 26.60 -3.19
C HIS A 144 -3.93 25.33 -3.22
N ARG A 145 -5.15 25.36 -2.66
CA ARG A 145 -6.01 24.18 -2.51
C ARG A 145 -6.22 23.39 -3.80
N ARG A 146 -6.46 24.08 -4.91
CA ARG A 146 -6.64 23.45 -6.23
C ARG A 146 -5.35 22.79 -6.69
N ALA A 147 -4.22 23.47 -6.49
CA ALA A 147 -2.91 22.91 -6.82
C ALA A 147 -2.60 21.67 -5.96
N LEU A 148 -2.94 21.67 -4.66
CA LEU A 148 -2.75 20.51 -3.77
C LEU A 148 -3.59 19.30 -4.22
N VAL A 149 -4.87 19.53 -4.53
CA VAL A 149 -5.77 18.47 -5.02
C VAL A 149 -5.29 17.92 -6.37
N LEU A 150 -4.93 18.80 -7.31
CA LEU A 150 -4.42 18.40 -8.62
C LEU A 150 -3.07 17.71 -8.54
N LEU A 151 -2.18 18.17 -7.66
CA LEU A 151 -0.89 17.54 -7.41
C LEU A 151 -1.09 16.13 -6.88
N LEU A 152 -1.96 15.94 -5.89
CA LEU A 152 -2.24 14.61 -5.34
C LEU A 152 -2.86 13.67 -6.37
N ALA A 153 -3.83 14.15 -7.16
CA ALA A 153 -4.40 13.38 -8.27
C ALA A 153 -3.35 13.04 -9.34
N GLY A 154 -2.44 13.98 -9.62
CA GLY A 154 -1.30 13.79 -10.51
C GLY A 154 -0.33 12.74 -9.99
N VAL A 155 -0.03 12.75 -8.69
CA VAL A 155 0.81 11.76 -8.01
C VAL A 155 0.21 10.36 -8.12
N TRP A 156 -1.10 10.21 -7.89
CA TRP A 156 -1.77 8.91 -8.09
C TRP A 156 -1.70 8.43 -9.52
N THR A 157 -1.99 9.32 -10.47
CA THR A 157 -1.98 9.00 -11.90
C THR A 157 -0.57 8.57 -12.33
N ALA A 158 0.45 9.33 -11.95
CA ALA A 158 1.85 9.01 -12.23
C ALA A 158 2.26 7.69 -11.58
N PHE A 159 1.86 7.45 -10.33
CA PHE A 159 2.17 6.20 -9.63
C PHE A 159 1.51 4.99 -10.28
N LEU A 160 0.24 5.09 -10.67
CA LEU A 160 -0.48 4.02 -11.37
C LEU A 160 0.17 3.74 -12.73
N VAL A 161 0.44 4.78 -13.52
CA VAL A 161 1.09 4.66 -14.83
C VAL A 161 2.47 4.02 -14.69
N LEU A 162 3.29 4.48 -13.74
CA LEU A 162 4.61 3.91 -13.49
C LEU A 162 4.51 2.44 -13.08
N SER A 163 3.55 2.09 -12.23
CA SER A 163 3.32 0.72 -11.76
C SER A 163 2.92 -0.23 -12.89
N VAL A 164 2.20 0.26 -13.89
CA VAL A 164 1.76 -0.53 -15.06
C VAL A 164 2.82 -0.57 -16.16
N ALA A 165 3.42 0.58 -16.50
CA ALA A 165 4.37 0.72 -17.59
C ALA A 165 5.77 0.17 -17.25
N ALA A 166 6.16 0.23 -15.98
CA ALA A 166 7.45 -0.23 -15.51
C ALA A 166 7.30 -1.07 -14.22
N PRO A 167 6.69 -2.27 -14.31
CA PRO A 167 6.28 -3.07 -13.15
C PRO A 167 7.44 -3.47 -12.23
N ARG A 168 8.68 -3.47 -12.74
CA ARG A 168 9.90 -3.80 -11.98
C ARG A 168 10.73 -2.58 -11.57
N PHE A 169 10.28 -1.36 -11.87
CA PHE A 169 11.05 -0.15 -11.61
C PHE A 169 11.41 0.01 -10.12
N LEU A 170 10.51 -0.40 -9.21
CA LEU A 170 10.74 -0.35 -7.76
C LEU A 170 11.29 -1.68 -7.20
N GLY A 171 11.70 -2.62 -8.06
CA GLY A 171 12.02 -4.01 -7.73
C GLY A 171 13.41 -4.26 -7.12
N GLY A 172 14.26 -3.24 -7.02
CA GLY A 172 15.59 -3.34 -6.42
C GLY A 172 15.63 -3.06 -4.91
N HIS A 173 14.51 -2.65 -4.31
CA HIS A 173 14.45 -2.29 -2.90
C HIS A 173 13.62 -3.33 -2.16
N ALA A 174 14.27 -4.12 -1.33
CA ALA A 174 13.57 -4.91 -0.32
C ALA A 174 12.88 -3.94 0.64
N SER A 175 11.65 -3.53 0.34
CA SER A 175 10.79 -3.05 1.41
C SER A 175 10.64 -4.24 2.34
N SER A 176 11.19 -4.13 3.55
CA SER A 176 11.39 -5.24 4.48
C SER A 176 10.12 -6.05 4.76
N LEU A 177 8.94 -5.44 4.57
CA LEU A 177 7.63 -6.06 4.70
C LEU A 177 7.25 -6.95 3.50
N ALA A 178 7.58 -6.54 2.28
CA ALA A 178 7.29 -7.33 1.08
C ALA A 178 8.29 -8.49 0.91
N SER A 179 9.56 -8.26 1.24
CA SER A 179 10.58 -9.31 1.21
C SER A 179 10.39 -10.35 2.32
N ALA A 180 10.00 -9.93 3.53
CA ALA A 180 9.69 -10.87 4.62
C ALA A 180 8.47 -11.74 4.32
N TRP A 181 7.43 -11.19 3.66
CA TRP A 181 6.26 -11.97 3.23
C TRP A 181 6.59 -12.95 2.11
N GLY A 182 7.35 -12.50 1.09
CA GLY A 182 7.82 -13.35 -0.01
C GLY A 182 8.72 -14.50 0.45
N ALA A 183 9.64 -14.24 1.39
CA ALA A 183 10.51 -15.27 1.96
C ALA A 183 9.73 -16.33 2.77
N ARG A 184 8.65 -15.94 3.44
CA ARG A 184 7.81 -16.87 4.23
C ARG A 184 6.87 -17.70 3.35
N ALA A 185 6.35 -17.13 2.27
CA ALA A 185 5.55 -17.87 1.28
C ALA A 185 6.40 -18.94 0.54
N GLY A 186 7.70 -18.69 0.36
CA GLY A 186 8.64 -19.65 -0.25
C GLY A 186 9.01 -20.85 0.63
N HIS A 187 8.78 -20.79 1.94
CA HIS A 187 9.10 -21.89 2.87
C HIS A 187 7.94 -22.82 3.22
N GLY A 188 6.75 -22.60 2.64
CA GLY A 188 5.56 -23.45 2.83
C GLY A 188 5.30 -24.49 1.73
N GLY A 189 6.18 -24.60 0.73
CA GLY A 189 5.98 -25.42 -0.46
C GLY A 189 7.17 -26.35 -0.77
N GLY A 190 7.54 -27.23 0.15
CA GLY A 190 8.18 -28.51 -0.18
C GLY A 190 7.19 -29.58 0.27
N GLU A 191 6.63 -30.40 -0.61
CA GLU A 191 7.34 -31.40 -1.40
C GLU A 191 6.82 -31.47 -2.85
N GLY A 192 7.73 -31.50 -3.82
CA GLY A 192 7.43 -31.95 -5.18
C GLY A 192 8.06 -31.14 -6.31
N SER A 193 9.12 -31.72 -6.89
CA SER A 193 9.65 -31.48 -8.24
C SER A 193 10.76 -30.42 -8.44
N GLY A 194 11.96 -30.95 -8.69
CA GLY A 194 12.94 -30.47 -9.68
C GLY A 194 13.37 -29.01 -9.65
N ALA A 195 14.58 -28.76 -9.14
CA ALA A 195 15.34 -27.58 -9.48
C ALA A 195 15.51 -27.47 -11.01
N ALA A 196 14.74 -26.59 -11.65
CA ALA A 196 15.01 -26.16 -13.02
C ALA A 196 16.11 -25.09 -12.97
N ALA A 197 17.30 -25.47 -13.43
CA ALA A 197 18.40 -24.55 -13.68
C ALA A 197 17.94 -23.39 -14.60
N PRO A 198 18.50 -22.17 -14.44
CA PRO A 198 18.21 -21.09 -15.36
C PRO A 198 18.61 -21.48 -16.80
N PRO A 199 17.80 -21.17 -17.83
CA PRO A 199 18.17 -21.45 -19.21
C PRO A 199 19.42 -20.63 -19.61
N PRO A 200 20.29 -21.19 -20.48
CA PRO A 200 21.50 -20.51 -20.93
C PRO A 200 21.19 -19.19 -21.68
N ALA A 201 22.16 -18.27 -21.62
CA ALA A 201 22.05 -16.88 -22.04
C ALA A 201 22.09 -16.65 -23.56
N ASP A 202 21.93 -17.69 -24.38
CA ASP A 202 21.98 -17.66 -25.83
C ASP A 202 20.63 -17.33 -26.51
N MET A 203 19.53 -17.28 -25.74
CA MET A 203 18.19 -16.98 -26.27
C MET A 203 17.78 -15.49 -26.34
N TYR A 204 18.70 -14.54 -26.11
CA TYR A 204 18.40 -13.09 -26.20
C TYR A 204 19.07 -12.36 -27.38
N GLY A 205 19.64 -13.08 -28.36
CA GLY A 205 20.33 -12.46 -29.49
C GLY A 205 20.03 -13.11 -30.83
N ALA A 206 18.86 -12.87 -31.40
CA ALA A 206 18.63 -12.92 -32.86
C ALA A 206 17.20 -12.47 -33.21
N ALA A 207 16.99 -11.17 -33.30
CA ALA A 207 16.00 -10.63 -34.23
C ALA A 207 16.58 -9.33 -34.81
N VAL A 208 16.57 -9.27 -36.15
CA VAL A 208 16.90 -8.13 -37.02
C VAL A 208 18.35 -8.00 -37.46
N SER A 209 18.69 -8.67 -38.56
CA SER A 209 19.40 -8.06 -39.69
C SER A 209 19.32 -8.93 -40.95
N ASP A 210 18.89 -8.29 -42.05
CA ASP A 210 19.22 -8.57 -43.45
C ASP A 210 18.36 -9.56 -44.26
N GLU A 211 17.19 -9.07 -44.67
CA GLU A 211 16.44 -9.54 -45.84
C GLU A 211 16.63 -8.51 -46.97
N TYR A 212 17.66 -8.68 -47.82
CA TYR A 212 17.77 -8.27 -49.24
C TYR A 212 19.23 -8.48 -49.72
N GLY A 213 19.48 -9.44 -50.62
CA GLY A 213 20.69 -9.41 -51.46
C GLY A 213 21.34 -10.74 -51.88
N THR A 214 20.89 -11.27 -53.02
CA THR A 214 21.65 -12.01 -54.05
C THR A 214 22.15 -13.46 -53.79
N PRO A 215 21.86 -14.43 -54.69
CA PRO A 215 22.42 -15.78 -54.63
C PRO A 215 23.79 -15.84 -55.32
N ALA A 216 24.80 -16.37 -54.63
CA ALA A 216 26.07 -16.74 -55.23
C ALA A 216 26.25 -18.26 -55.22
N HIS A 217 26.52 -18.78 -56.42
CA HIS A 217 26.91 -20.13 -56.76
C HIS A 217 27.94 -20.76 -55.81
N GLY A 218 27.77 -22.05 -55.53
CA GLY A 218 28.79 -22.90 -54.92
C GLY A 218 28.46 -24.38 -55.09
N ALA A 219 28.79 -24.93 -56.27
CA ALA A 219 28.81 -26.36 -56.52
C ALA A 219 30.01 -27.01 -55.83
N GLN A 220 29.78 -28.09 -55.08
CA GLN A 220 30.64 -29.28 -55.03
C GLN A 220 29.77 -30.51 -54.75
N HIS A 221 29.17 -31.06 -55.81
CA HIS A 221 29.34 -32.44 -56.29
C HIS A 221 28.74 -32.54 -57.70
#